data_AF-A0A7J3I4Q5-F1
#
_entry.id   AF-A0A7J3I4Q5-F1
#
_cell.length_a   1.000
_cell.length_b   1.000
_cell.length_c   1.000
_cell.angle_alpha   90.00
_cell.angle_beta   90.00
_cell.angle_gamma   90.00
#
_symmetry.space_group_name_H-M   'P 1'
#
loop_
_entity.id
_entity.type
_entity.pdbx_description
1 polymer ?
#
loop_
_entity_poly.entity_id
_entity_poly.type
_entity_poly.pdbx_seq_one_letter_code
_entity_poly.pdbx_strand_id
1 'polypeptide(L)'
;MEAAESQLSISPYVALRSLLLPWFKSELEAALALKPPEKGEGALISSISKASSIDELLPLISEARGLARLEAVSKLAELARNSEIREKILSLLREPSYEKVSGDLLVALGKLGLENGLPVTENIISVFDELPDSVKAQACVVLGVLRDEKAADLVWSFLQRVSGDRQLSTAALMALVDLGDDRANDIIVSALEKGDFTVEHLGLAARIGDERVVKPIMKLALLSDNPRLRVAAINVLAYIVKMKGTRPILPYLSHSKKTIKRLARQVVKLSRQPLSYFKLFHPLDKEFY
;
A
#
# COMPACT_ATOMS: atom_id res chain seq x y z
N MET A 1 33.74 -8.42 9.29
CA MET A 1 32.54 -8.99 8.65
C MET A 1 31.34 -8.26 9.22
N GLU A 2 31.00 -7.16 8.57
CA GLU A 2 29.84 -6.34 8.92
C GLU A 2 28.57 -7.17 8.74
N ALA A 3 27.90 -7.46 9.85
CA ALA A 3 26.50 -7.85 9.83
C ALA A 3 25.74 -6.61 9.36
N ALA A 4 25.50 -6.52 8.04
CA ALA A 4 24.66 -5.51 7.46
C ALA A 4 23.34 -5.48 8.23
N GLU A 5 23.11 -4.37 8.93
CA GLU A 5 21.80 -3.96 9.36
C GLU A 5 20.91 -3.96 8.12
N SER A 6 20.17 -5.05 7.91
CA SER A 6 19.02 -5.02 7.02
C SER A 6 17.98 -4.14 7.70
N GLN A 7 18.17 -2.82 7.56
CA GLN A 7 17.07 -1.89 7.62
C GLN A 7 15.99 -2.51 6.74
N LEU A 8 14.90 -2.95 7.36
CA LEU A 8 13.71 -3.44 6.67
C LEU A 8 13.22 -2.27 5.81
N SER A 9 13.76 -2.18 4.60
CA SER A 9 13.34 -1.22 3.59
C SER A 9 11.88 -1.53 3.34
N ILE A 10 11.01 -0.58 3.70
CA ILE A 10 9.58 -0.68 3.41
C ILE A 10 9.45 -0.89 1.91
N SER A 11 8.69 -1.90 1.49
CA SER A 11 8.45 -2.16 0.07
C SER A 11 8.07 -0.86 -0.65
N PRO A 12 8.71 -0.52 -1.78
CA PRO A 12 8.42 0.73 -2.50
C PRO A 12 6.94 0.82 -2.88
N TYR A 13 6.27 -0.32 -3.08
CA TYR A 13 4.84 -0.41 -3.36
C TYR A 13 3.97 -0.05 -2.15
N VAL A 14 4.40 -0.39 -0.93
CA VAL A 14 3.70 0.01 0.30
C VAL A 14 3.83 1.51 0.52
N ALA A 15 5.01 2.08 0.24
CA ALA A 15 5.20 3.54 0.27
C ALA A 15 4.34 4.26 -0.79
N LEU A 16 4.32 3.75 -2.02
CA LEU A 16 3.49 4.27 -3.11
C LEU A 16 2.00 4.21 -2.77
N ARG A 17 1.53 3.06 -2.26
CA ARG A 17 0.14 2.92 -1.77
C ARG A 17 -0.18 3.96 -0.72
N SER A 18 0.71 4.16 0.25
CA SER A 18 0.51 5.09 1.36
C SER A 18 0.35 6.53 0.88
N LEU A 19 1.05 6.95 -0.18
CA LEU A 19 0.92 8.29 -0.78
C LEU A 19 -0.48 8.59 -1.36
N LEU A 20 -1.27 7.56 -1.63
CA LEU A 20 -2.65 7.68 -2.10
C LEU A 20 -3.68 7.69 -0.96
N LEU A 21 -3.27 7.36 0.27
CA LEU A 21 -4.19 7.28 1.41
C LEU A 21 -4.43 8.68 2.02
N PRO A 22 -5.69 9.03 2.35
CA PRO A 22 -6.02 10.36 2.87
C PRO A 22 -5.21 10.77 4.12
N TRP A 23 -5.01 9.84 5.05
CA TRP A 23 -4.31 10.10 6.31
C TRP A 23 -2.81 10.34 6.17
N PHE A 24 -2.19 9.81 5.11
CA PHE A 24 -0.75 9.94 4.92
C PHE A 24 -0.37 11.40 4.67
N LYS A 25 -1.21 12.15 3.95
CA LYS A 25 -1.03 13.59 3.76
C LYS A 25 -0.95 14.33 5.10
N SER A 26 -1.91 14.08 6.00
CA SER A 26 -1.96 14.71 7.33
C SER A 26 -0.77 14.35 8.21
N GLU A 27 -0.34 13.08 8.21
CA GLU A 27 0.83 12.66 8.99
C GLU A 27 2.13 13.24 8.46
N LEU A 28 2.28 13.33 7.14
CA LEU A 28 3.46 13.94 6.54
C LEU A 28 3.49 15.44 6.86
N GLU A 29 2.37 16.15 6.69
CA GLU A 29 2.23 17.56 7.06
C GLU A 29 2.57 17.80 8.54
N ALA A 30 2.10 16.93 9.45
CA ALA A 30 2.44 17.02 10.87
C ALA A 30 3.92 16.74 11.15
N ALA A 31 4.50 15.70 10.54
CA ALA A 31 5.92 15.37 10.69
C ALA A 31 6.84 16.47 10.14
N LEU A 32 6.42 17.16 9.08
CA LEU A 32 7.15 18.24 8.43
C LEU A 32 6.89 19.59 9.10
N ALA A 33 5.74 19.82 9.72
CA ALA A 33 5.55 20.97 10.61
C ALA A 33 6.55 20.95 11.78
N LEU A 34 6.98 19.76 12.19
CA LEU A 34 8.01 19.55 13.23
C LEU A 34 9.45 19.67 12.71
N LYS A 35 9.68 19.63 11.39
CA LYS A 35 10.99 19.76 10.75
C LYS A 35 10.90 20.76 9.58
N PRO A 36 11.38 22.01 9.73
CA PRO A 36 11.29 22.98 8.66
C PRO A 36 11.95 22.43 7.37
N PRO A 37 11.45 22.81 6.18
CA PRO A 37 11.99 22.36 4.91
C PRO A 37 13.50 22.58 4.85
N GLU A 38 14.22 21.62 4.28
CA GLU A 38 15.67 21.72 4.15
C GLU A 38 16.06 22.96 3.34
N LYS A 39 17.22 23.57 3.63
CA LYS A 39 17.69 24.77 2.90
C LYS A 39 17.70 24.49 1.39
N GLY A 40 16.83 25.16 0.64
CA GLY A 40 16.70 25.00 -0.82
C GLY A 40 15.36 24.42 -1.27
N GLU A 41 14.63 23.69 -0.41
CA GLU A 41 13.32 23.11 -0.76
C GLU A 41 12.27 24.18 -1.09
N GLY A 42 12.30 25.34 -0.42
CA GLY A 42 11.34 26.42 -0.68
C GLY A 42 11.42 27.00 -2.10
N ALA A 43 12.63 27.08 -2.67
CA ALA A 43 12.81 27.53 -4.05
C ALA A 43 12.30 26.47 -5.03
N LEU A 44 12.60 25.20 -4.79
CA LEU A 44 12.13 24.09 -5.60
C LEU A 44 10.59 23.98 -5.58
N ILE A 45 9.95 24.10 -4.42
CA ILE A 45 8.48 24.14 -4.26
C ILE A 45 7.88 25.32 -5.05
N SER A 46 8.53 26.50 -5.01
CA SER A 46 8.09 27.67 -5.79
C SER A 46 8.21 27.43 -7.29
N SER A 47 9.27 26.78 -7.76
CA SER A 47 9.43 26.41 -9.17
C SER A 47 8.40 25.37 -9.61
N ILE A 48 8.16 24.35 -8.78
CA ILE A 48 7.16 23.31 -9.04
C ILE A 48 5.76 23.93 -9.16
N SER A 49 5.36 24.76 -8.21
CA SER A 49 4.00 25.36 -8.21
C SER A 49 3.74 26.24 -9.43
N LYS A 50 4.79 26.84 -10.00
CA LYS A 50 4.75 27.66 -11.22
C LYS A 50 4.82 26.86 -12.52
N ALA A 51 5.20 25.58 -12.48
CA ALA A 51 5.31 24.76 -13.67
C ALA A 51 3.94 24.66 -14.37
N SER A 52 3.93 24.97 -15.68
CA SER A 52 2.72 25.04 -16.50
C SER A 52 2.57 23.86 -17.45
N SER A 53 3.64 23.07 -17.62
CA SER A 53 3.67 21.89 -18.48
C SER A 53 4.37 20.72 -17.80
N ILE A 54 4.15 19.51 -18.32
CA ILE A 54 4.87 18.31 -17.87
C ILE A 54 6.38 18.45 -18.12
N ASP A 55 6.79 19.05 -19.25
CA ASP A 55 8.21 19.14 -19.60
C ASP A 55 8.98 20.04 -18.64
N GLU A 56 8.35 21.10 -18.14
CA GLU A 56 8.91 21.95 -17.08
C GLU A 56 9.00 21.22 -15.74
N LEU A 57 8.05 20.32 -15.46
CA LEU A 57 7.90 19.67 -14.16
C LEU A 57 8.76 18.41 -14.01
N LEU A 58 9.01 17.66 -15.09
CA LEU A 58 9.77 16.39 -15.09
C LEU A 58 11.19 16.51 -14.49
N PRO A 59 12.00 17.53 -14.82
CA PRO A 59 13.32 17.71 -14.20
C PRO A 59 13.20 17.96 -12.69
N LEU A 60 12.20 18.75 -12.27
CA LEU A 60 11.99 19.12 -10.87
C LEU A 60 11.55 17.92 -10.02
N ILE A 61 10.69 17.04 -10.56
CA ILE A 61 10.25 15.81 -9.87
C ILE A 61 11.44 14.91 -9.52
N SER A 62 12.40 14.80 -10.42
CA SER A 62 13.56 13.91 -10.24
C SER A 62 14.42 14.30 -9.02
N GLU A 63 14.50 15.60 -8.75
CA GLU A 63 15.23 16.20 -7.62
C GLU A 63 14.37 16.30 -6.36
N ALA A 64 13.05 16.26 -6.50
CA ALA A 64 12.12 16.47 -5.41
C ALA A 64 12.16 15.36 -4.36
N ARG A 65 12.27 15.77 -3.09
CA ARG A 65 12.14 14.94 -1.88
C ARG A 65 11.18 15.63 -0.91
N GLY A 66 10.78 14.94 0.15
CA GLY A 66 9.95 15.52 1.22
C GLY A 66 8.71 16.28 0.71
N LEU A 67 8.61 17.56 1.08
CA LEU A 67 7.52 18.46 0.68
C LEU A 67 7.51 18.75 -0.82
N ALA A 68 8.70 18.94 -1.42
CA ALA A 68 8.80 19.22 -2.85
C ALA A 68 8.20 18.08 -3.67
N ARG A 69 8.38 16.81 -3.23
CA ARG A 69 7.79 15.66 -3.93
C ARG A 69 6.26 15.66 -3.83
N LEU A 70 5.70 16.00 -2.67
CA LEU A 70 4.25 16.13 -2.53
C LEU A 70 3.66 17.25 -3.39
N GLU A 71 4.34 18.39 -3.43
CA GLU A 71 3.95 19.51 -4.28
C GLU A 71 4.01 19.09 -5.75
N ALA A 72 5.06 18.38 -6.16
CA ALA A 72 5.22 17.91 -7.53
C ALA A 72 4.09 16.95 -7.94
N VAL A 73 3.74 15.99 -7.09
CA VAL A 73 2.60 15.08 -7.32
C VAL A 73 1.27 15.84 -7.38
N SER A 74 1.09 16.84 -6.52
CA SER A 74 -0.14 17.66 -6.51
C SER A 74 -0.25 18.51 -7.76
N LYS A 75 0.86 19.11 -8.21
CA LYS A 75 0.91 19.88 -9.46
C LYS A 75 0.73 18.99 -10.69
N LEU A 76 1.33 17.81 -10.72
CA LEU A 76 1.10 16.81 -11.75
C LEU A 76 -0.39 16.46 -11.86
N ALA A 77 -1.05 16.22 -10.73
CA ALA A 77 -2.48 15.90 -10.71
C ALA A 77 -3.32 17.09 -11.24
N GLU A 78 -3.01 18.32 -10.84
CA GLU A 78 -3.66 19.53 -11.38
C GLU A 78 -3.54 19.61 -12.91
N LEU A 79 -2.33 19.46 -13.44
CA LEU A 79 -2.08 19.52 -14.89
C LEU A 79 -2.78 18.36 -15.63
N ALA A 80 -2.76 17.14 -15.06
CA ALA A 80 -3.35 15.95 -15.65
C ALA A 80 -4.90 15.92 -15.67
N ARG A 81 -5.56 16.96 -15.13
CA ARG A 81 -6.99 17.20 -15.40
C ARG A 81 -7.24 17.42 -16.90
N ASN A 82 -6.31 18.07 -17.58
CA ASN A 82 -6.32 18.18 -19.04
C ASN A 82 -6.06 16.80 -19.66
N SER A 83 -6.94 16.36 -20.57
CA SER A 83 -6.83 15.08 -21.25
C SER A 83 -5.55 14.92 -22.07
N GLU A 84 -5.07 15.96 -22.74
CA GLU A 84 -3.83 15.90 -23.55
C GLU A 84 -2.61 15.66 -22.65
N ILE A 85 -2.57 16.36 -21.52
CA ILE A 85 -1.52 16.19 -20.50
C ILE A 85 -1.60 14.80 -19.90
N ARG A 86 -2.81 14.30 -19.61
CA ARG A 86 -3.01 12.94 -19.11
C ARG A 86 -2.53 11.88 -20.09
N GLU A 87 -2.85 12.00 -21.38
CA GLU A 87 -2.33 11.11 -22.43
C GLU A 87 -0.81 11.16 -22.52
N LYS A 88 -0.21 12.35 -22.36
CA LYS A 88 1.25 12.50 -22.28
C LYS A 88 1.83 11.78 -21.06
N ILE A 89 1.18 11.80 -19.89
CA ILE A 89 1.62 10.97 -18.75
C ILE A 89 1.58 9.49 -19.10
N LEU A 90 0.50 9.03 -19.74
CA LEU A 90 0.35 7.63 -20.13
C LEU A 90 1.40 7.19 -21.15
N SER A 91 1.85 8.08 -22.05
CA SER A 91 2.95 7.78 -22.96
C SER A 91 4.29 7.68 -22.21
N LEU A 92 4.56 8.59 -21.27
CA LEU A 92 5.79 8.59 -20.46
C LEU A 92 5.92 7.33 -19.61
N LEU A 93 4.82 6.75 -19.13
CA LEU A 93 4.84 5.50 -18.36
C LEU A 93 5.36 4.30 -19.17
N ARG A 94 5.27 4.34 -20.50
CA ARG A 94 5.76 3.29 -21.40
C ARG A 94 7.27 3.39 -21.62
N GLU A 95 7.83 4.57 -21.41
CA GLU A 95 9.23 4.87 -21.69
C GLU A 95 10.14 4.47 -20.51
N PRO A 96 11.11 3.55 -20.70
CA PRO A 96 11.98 3.08 -19.61
C PRO A 96 12.82 4.20 -18.95
N SER A 97 13.12 5.28 -19.67
CA SER A 97 13.83 6.45 -19.16
C SER A 97 13.11 7.14 -17.99
N TYR A 98 11.79 7.02 -17.92
CA TYR A 98 10.95 7.65 -16.90
C TYR A 98 10.55 6.70 -15.77
N GLU A 99 11.11 5.48 -15.72
CA GLU A 99 10.81 4.51 -14.67
C GLU A 99 11.04 5.07 -13.25
N LYS A 100 12.03 5.96 -13.07
CA LYS A 100 12.31 6.59 -11.77
C LYS A 100 11.21 7.54 -11.27
N VAL A 101 10.46 8.16 -12.19
CA VAL A 101 9.37 9.10 -11.87
C VAL A 101 7.98 8.49 -12.06
N SER A 102 7.91 7.28 -12.64
CA SER A 102 6.66 6.55 -12.90
C SER A 102 5.75 6.44 -11.67
N GLY A 103 6.33 6.25 -10.48
CA GLY A 103 5.57 6.19 -9.24
C GLY A 103 4.87 7.51 -8.91
N ASP A 104 5.50 8.66 -9.16
CA ASP A 104 4.90 9.97 -8.91
C ASP A 104 3.82 10.30 -9.95
N LEU A 105 4.06 9.94 -11.21
CA LEU A 105 3.08 10.03 -12.29
C LEU A 105 1.83 9.20 -11.99
N LEU A 106 2.02 7.94 -11.58
CA LEU A 106 0.93 7.03 -11.21
C LEU A 106 0.20 7.48 -9.95
N VAL A 107 0.89 8.02 -8.94
CA VAL A 107 0.23 8.59 -7.76
C VAL A 107 -0.62 9.80 -8.15
N ALA A 108 -0.13 10.67 -9.04
CA ALA A 108 -0.90 11.81 -9.53
C ALA A 108 -2.17 11.37 -10.28
N LEU A 109 -2.06 10.37 -11.16
CA LEU A 109 -3.22 9.75 -11.81
C LEU A 109 -4.17 9.13 -10.78
N GLY A 110 -3.65 8.37 -9.81
CA GLY A 110 -4.46 7.75 -8.76
C GLY A 110 -5.24 8.77 -7.93
N LYS A 111 -4.60 9.88 -7.54
CA LYS A 111 -5.28 11.00 -6.86
C LYS A 111 -6.41 11.57 -7.71
N LEU A 112 -6.19 11.74 -9.01
CA LEU A 112 -7.25 12.17 -9.93
C LEU A 112 -8.39 11.16 -10.05
N GLY A 113 -8.10 9.86 -10.06
CA GLY A 113 -9.13 8.82 -10.12
C GLY A 113 -9.95 8.71 -8.84
N LEU A 114 -9.39 9.08 -7.70
CA LEU A 114 -10.11 9.19 -6.42
C LEU A 114 -11.05 10.41 -6.37
N GLU A 115 -10.85 11.40 -7.25
CA GLU A 115 -11.81 12.46 -7.51
C GLU A 115 -12.90 11.93 -8.47
N ASN A 116 -14.17 12.08 -8.09
CA ASN A 116 -15.28 11.52 -8.87
C ASN A 116 -15.28 12.09 -10.31
N GLY A 117 -15.28 11.22 -11.32
CA GLY A 117 -15.61 11.57 -12.71
C GLY A 117 -14.50 11.41 -13.76
N LEU A 118 -13.29 10.99 -13.39
CA LEU A 118 -12.21 10.74 -14.35
C LEU A 118 -12.00 9.22 -14.60
N PRO A 119 -11.90 8.77 -15.86
CA PRO A 119 -11.74 7.35 -16.22
C PRO A 119 -10.27 6.89 -16.07
N VAL A 120 -9.67 7.12 -14.89
CA VAL A 120 -8.25 6.80 -14.66
C VAL A 120 -7.99 5.30 -14.71
N THR A 121 -8.91 4.48 -14.21
CA THR A 121 -8.81 3.03 -14.30
C THR A 121 -8.68 2.59 -15.76
N GLU A 122 -9.58 3.03 -16.64
CA GLU A 122 -9.56 2.67 -18.06
C GLU A 122 -8.31 3.16 -18.77
N ASN A 123 -7.85 4.37 -18.44
CA ASN A 123 -6.62 4.95 -18.98
C ASN A 123 -5.38 4.13 -18.61
N ILE A 124 -5.29 3.64 -17.36
CA ILE A 124 -4.16 2.79 -16.94
C ILE A 124 -4.27 1.40 -17.58
N ILE A 125 -5.47 0.82 -17.65
CA ILE A 125 -5.71 -0.47 -18.28
C ILE A 125 -5.32 -0.44 -19.76
N SER A 126 -5.67 0.62 -20.49
CA SER A 126 -5.44 0.71 -21.95
C SER A 126 -3.97 0.68 -22.35
N VAL A 127 -3.06 1.08 -21.45
CA VAL A 127 -1.61 1.09 -21.68
C VAL A 127 -0.86 0.00 -20.94
N PHE A 128 -1.56 -0.77 -20.08
CA PHE A 128 -0.93 -1.64 -19.08
C PHE A 128 0.04 -2.64 -19.69
N ASP A 129 -0.33 -3.29 -20.78
CA ASP A 129 0.49 -4.35 -21.40
C ASP A 129 1.83 -3.83 -21.94
N GLU A 130 1.88 -2.55 -22.34
CA GLU A 130 3.06 -1.88 -22.86
C GLU A 130 4.02 -1.39 -21.76
N LEU A 131 3.58 -1.41 -20.50
CA LEU A 131 4.38 -0.91 -19.37
C LEU A 131 5.52 -1.89 -18.99
N PRO A 132 6.69 -1.38 -18.56
CA PRO A 132 7.70 -2.19 -17.88
C PRO A 132 7.13 -2.87 -16.63
N ASP A 133 7.67 -4.03 -16.24
CA ASP A 133 7.14 -4.83 -15.14
C ASP A 133 7.10 -4.10 -13.78
N SER A 134 8.11 -3.29 -13.50
CA SER A 134 8.15 -2.42 -12.31
C SER A 134 7.03 -1.38 -12.32
N VAL A 135 6.76 -0.77 -13.48
CA VAL A 135 5.68 0.20 -13.67
C VAL A 135 4.31 -0.49 -13.62
N LYS A 136 4.17 -1.70 -14.17
CA LYS A 136 2.98 -2.54 -14.02
C LYS A 136 2.66 -2.81 -12.56
N ALA A 137 3.66 -3.17 -11.75
CA ALA A 137 3.47 -3.39 -10.32
C ALA A 137 2.99 -2.12 -9.60
N GLN A 138 3.55 -0.95 -9.93
CA GLN A 138 3.07 0.32 -9.40
C GLN A 138 1.64 0.65 -9.87
N ALA A 139 1.34 0.40 -11.14
CA ALA A 139 0.01 0.59 -11.72
C ALA A 139 -1.03 -0.31 -11.04
N CYS A 140 -0.70 -1.57 -10.76
CA CYS A 140 -1.55 -2.46 -9.96
C CYS A 140 -1.88 -1.82 -8.60
N VAL A 141 -0.90 -1.26 -7.89
CA VAL A 141 -1.16 -0.59 -6.61
C VAL A 141 -2.17 0.53 -6.75
N VAL A 142 -2.03 1.37 -7.79
CA VAL A 142 -2.98 2.46 -8.05
C VAL A 142 -4.36 1.92 -8.37
N LEU A 143 -4.47 0.95 -9.27
CA LEU A 143 -5.74 0.30 -9.62
C LEU A 143 -6.41 -0.32 -8.39
N GLY A 144 -5.63 -0.94 -7.51
CA GLY A 144 -6.08 -1.46 -6.23
C GLY A 144 -6.75 -0.40 -5.36
N VAL A 145 -6.05 0.72 -5.18
CA VAL A 145 -6.54 1.88 -4.41
C VAL A 145 -7.81 2.48 -5.03
N LEU A 146 -7.90 2.52 -6.36
CA LEU A 146 -9.08 3.04 -7.07
C LEU A 146 -10.31 2.14 -6.89
N ARG A 147 -10.13 0.85 -6.59
CA ARG A 147 -11.20 -0.12 -6.32
C ARG A 147 -12.21 -0.28 -7.45
N ASP A 148 -11.78 -0.07 -8.69
CA ASP A 148 -12.60 -0.38 -9.86
C ASP A 148 -12.39 -1.84 -10.25
N GLU A 149 -13.45 -2.63 -10.10
CA GLU A 149 -13.45 -4.08 -10.35
C GLU A 149 -13.02 -4.45 -11.78
N LYS A 150 -13.11 -3.51 -12.74
CA LYS A 150 -12.60 -3.71 -14.12
C LYS A 150 -11.11 -4.09 -14.15
N ALA A 151 -10.34 -3.71 -13.13
CA ALA A 151 -8.91 -4.02 -13.05
C ALA A 151 -8.62 -5.44 -12.52
N ALA A 152 -9.58 -6.13 -11.91
CA ALA A 152 -9.34 -7.35 -11.13
C ALA A 152 -8.68 -8.47 -11.96
N ASP A 153 -9.21 -8.79 -13.13
CA ASP A 153 -8.68 -9.88 -13.97
C ASP A 153 -7.32 -9.55 -14.59
N LEU A 154 -7.08 -8.28 -14.89
CA LEU A 154 -5.79 -7.81 -15.37
C LEU A 154 -4.72 -7.92 -14.27
N VAL A 155 -5.03 -7.48 -13.05
CA VAL A 155 -4.11 -7.59 -11.90
C VAL A 155 -3.88 -9.07 -11.55
N TRP A 156 -4.90 -9.90 -11.61
CA TRP A 156 -4.77 -11.35 -11.41
C TRP A 156 -3.83 -11.99 -12.43
N SER A 157 -4.02 -11.68 -13.72
CA SER A 157 -3.18 -12.20 -14.80
C SER A 157 -1.72 -11.77 -14.63
N PHE A 158 -1.49 -10.52 -14.22
CA PHE A 158 -0.16 -10.02 -13.89
C PHE A 158 0.46 -10.80 -12.72
N LEU A 159 -0.28 -10.99 -11.61
CA LEU A 159 0.18 -11.77 -10.44
C LEU A 159 0.63 -13.19 -10.83
N GLN A 160 -0.15 -13.89 -11.66
CA GLN A 160 0.19 -15.25 -12.10
C GLN A 160 1.53 -15.28 -12.85
N ARG A 161 1.73 -14.32 -13.76
CA ARG A 161 2.95 -14.19 -14.56
C ARG A 161 4.18 -13.86 -13.70
N VAL A 162 4.03 -13.01 -12.68
CA VAL A 162 5.14 -12.55 -11.82
C VAL A 162 5.28 -13.34 -10.52
N SER A 163 4.63 -14.50 -10.40
CA SER A 163 4.64 -15.32 -9.16
C SER A 163 6.04 -15.71 -8.68
N GLY A 164 7.04 -15.77 -9.57
CA GLY A 164 8.44 -15.99 -9.23
C GLY A 164 9.20 -14.76 -8.71
N ASP A 165 8.69 -13.55 -8.93
CA ASP A 165 9.26 -12.31 -8.40
C ASP A 165 8.48 -11.85 -7.17
N ARG A 166 9.13 -11.97 -6.01
CA ARG A 166 8.53 -11.64 -4.70
C ARG A 166 8.08 -10.18 -4.59
N GLN A 167 8.79 -9.24 -5.19
CA GLN A 167 8.46 -7.81 -5.09
C GLN A 167 7.26 -7.48 -5.96
N LEU A 168 7.25 -7.93 -7.22
CA LEU A 168 6.17 -7.68 -8.17
C LEU A 168 4.89 -8.40 -7.75
N SER A 169 4.99 -9.67 -7.32
CA SER A 169 3.84 -10.44 -6.83
C SER A 169 3.22 -9.83 -5.59
N THR A 170 4.02 -9.29 -4.66
CA THR A 170 3.49 -8.59 -3.48
C THR A 170 2.68 -7.35 -3.87
N ALA A 171 3.11 -6.59 -4.88
CA ALA A 171 2.37 -5.42 -5.36
C ALA A 171 1.02 -5.80 -5.97
N ALA A 172 1.01 -6.83 -6.82
CA ALA A 172 -0.20 -7.34 -7.45
C ALA A 172 -1.16 -7.96 -6.44
N LEU A 173 -0.65 -8.74 -5.50
CA LEU A 173 -1.44 -9.33 -4.41
C LEU A 173 -2.04 -8.24 -3.52
N MET A 174 -1.27 -7.19 -3.19
CA MET A 174 -1.79 -6.05 -2.45
C MET A 174 -2.93 -5.36 -3.20
N ALA A 175 -2.79 -5.15 -4.51
CA ALA A 175 -3.83 -4.56 -5.33
C ALA A 175 -5.13 -5.39 -5.34
N LEU A 176 -5.04 -6.71 -5.45
CA LEU A 176 -6.20 -7.61 -5.38
C LEU A 176 -6.89 -7.56 -4.00
N VAL A 177 -6.12 -7.46 -2.92
CA VAL A 177 -6.67 -7.25 -1.57
C VAL A 177 -7.39 -5.91 -1.46
N ASP A 178 -6.86 -4.85 -2.07
CA ASP A 178 -7.52 -3.54 -2.11
C ASP A 178 -8.82 -3.57 -2.92
N LEU A 179 -8.85 -4.32 -4.03
CA LEU A 179 -10.01 -4.58 -4.89
C LEU A 179 -11.08 -5.47 -4.23
N GLY A 180 -10.73 -6.19 -3.15
CA GLY A 180 -11.63 -7.17 -2.54
C GLY A 180 -11.77 -8.46 -3.35
N ASP A 181 -10.77 -8.80 -4.16
CA ASP A 181 -10.77 -10.02 -4.97
C ASP A 181 -10.52 -11.26 -4.09
N ASP A 182 -11.51 -12.15 -4.02
CA ASP A 182 -11.47 -13.34 -3.17
C ASP A 182 -10.32 -14.29 -3.51
N ARG A 183 -9.78 -14.27 -4.73
CA ARG A 183 -8.65 -15.13 -5.13
C ARG A 183 -7.39 -14.79 -4.32
N ALA A 184 -7.23 -13.53 -3.88
CA ALA A 184 -6.12 -13.13 -3.01
C ALA A 184 -6.19 -13.78 -1.62
N ASN A 185 -7.41 -14.04 -1.12
CA ASN A 185 -7.62 -14.63 0.20
C ASN A 185 -7.03 -16.04 0.26
N ASP A 186 -7.28 -16.84 -0.76
CA ASP A 186 -6.78 -18.22 -0.82
C ASP A 186 -5.25 -18.29 -0.90
N ILE A 187 -4.62 -17.36 -1.64
CA ILE A 187 -3.16 -17.24 -1.70
C ILE A 187 -2.60 -16.93 -0.31
N ILE A 188 -3.15 -15.94 0.38
CA ILE A 188 -2.66 -15.50 1.68
C ILE A 188 -2.89 -16.56 2.76
N VAL A 189 -4.06 -17.21 2.78
CA VAL A 189 -4.34 -18.32 3.69
C VAL A 189 -3.35 -19.47 3.46
N SER A 190 -3.17 -19.91 2.21
CA SER A 190 -2.22 -20.98 1.86
C SER A 190 -0.78 -20.62 2.26
N ALA A 191 -0.34 -19.39 1.99
CA ALA A 191 0.99 -18.91 2.37
C ALA A 191 1.22 -18.99 3.89
N LEU A 192 0.25 -18.51 4.68
CA LEU A 192 0.31 -18.54 6.15
C LEU A 192 0.26 -19.96 6.72
N GLU A 193 -0.51 -20.87 6.11
CA GLU A 193 -0.59 -22.26 6.53
C GLU A 193 0.71 -23.03 6.25
N LYS A 194 1.32 -22.81 5.08
CA LYS A 194 2.59 -23.44 4.68
C LYS A 194 3.81 -22.81 5.36
N GLY A 195 3.65 -21.62 5.95
CA GLY A 195 4.75 -20.86 6.54
C GLY A 195 5.62 -20.13 5.52
N ASP A 196 5.19 -20.07 4.26
CA ASP A 196 5.86 -19.36 3.16
C ASP A 196 5.23 -17.99 2.96
N PHE A 197 5.52 -17.06 3.87
CA PHE A 197 4.91 -15.73 3.86
C PHE A 197 5.93 -14.63 4.19
N THR A 198 5.53 -13.39 3.93
CA THR A 198 6.30 -12.18 4.26
C THR A 198 5.62 -11.39 5.38
N VAL A 199 6.30 -10.40 5.96
CA VAL A 199 5.65 -9.49 6.92
C VAL A 199 4.48 -8.73 6.26
N GLU A 200 4.61 -8.41 4.97
CA GLU A 200 3.56 -7.80 4.16
C GLU A 200 2.32 -8.71 4.07
N HIS A 201 2.49 -10.03 3.91
CA HIS A 201 1.36 -10.98 3.91
C HIS A 201 0.55 -10.94 5.21
N LEU A 202 1.20 -10.71 6.36
CA LEU A 202 0.49 -10.53 7.63
C LEU A 202 -0.37 -9.26 7.61
N GLY A 203 0.15 -8.17 7.04
CA GLY A 203 -0.61 -6.94 6.84
C GLY A 203 -1.79 -7.13 5.90
N LEU A 204 -1.59 -7.83 4.79
CA LEU A 204 -2.67 -8.16 3.86
C LEU A 204 -3.74 -9.07 4.50
N ALA A 205 -3.33 -10.06 5.28
CA ALA A 205 -4.25 -10.93 6.03
C ALA A 205 -5.11 -10.14 7.03
N ALA A 206 -4.53 -9.13 7.69
CA ALA A 206 -5.26 -8.25 8.59
C ALA A 206 -6.37 -7.49 7.85
N ARG A 207 -6.06 -7.02 6.64
CA ARG A 207 -6.94 -6.21 5.79
C ARG A 207 -8.11 -7.02 5.23
N ILE A 208 -7.84 -8.24 4.79
CA ILE A 208 -8.89 -9.18 4.38
C ILE A 208 -9.78 -9.50 5.59
N GLY A 209 -9.18 -9.83 6.73
CA GLY A 209 -9.90 -10.20 7.94
C GLY A 209 -10.66 -11.52 7.82
N ASP A 210 -10.21 -12.43 6.95
CA ASP A 210 -10.75 -13.78 6.81
C ASP A 210 -10.45 -14.60 8.06
N GLU A 211 -11.47 -15.24 8.66
CA GLU A 211 -11.30 -16.02 9.89
C GLU A 211 -10.31 -17.20 9.71
N ARG A 212 -10.11 -17.70 8.48
CA ARG A 212 -9.16 -18.76 8.16
C ARG A 212 -7.72 -18.39 8.53
N VAL A 213 -7.35 -17.10 8.48
CA VAL A 213 -5.99 -16.65 8.83
C VAL A 213 -5.74 -16.62 10.35
N VAL A 214 -6.79 -16.67 11.18
CA VAL A 214 -6.66 -16.55 12.64
C VAL A 214 -5.82 -17.69 13.21
N LYS A 215 -6.06 -18.93 12.76
CA LYS A 215 -5.34 -20.11 13.25
C LYS A 215 -3.84 -20.07 12.94
N PRO A 216 -3.38 -19.86 11.69
CA PRO A 216 -1.96 -19.78 11.40
C PRO A 216 -1.30 -18.57 12.10
N ILE A 217 -1.97 -17.41 12.18
CA ILE A 217 -1.41 -16.23 12.86
C ILE A 217 -1.34 -16.44 14.38
N MET A 218 -2.32 -17.11 15.00
CA MET A 218 -2.25 -17.49 16.41
C MET A 218 -1.07 -18.43 16.69
N LYS A 219 -0.84 -19.42 15.80
CA LYS A 219 0.33 -20.29 15.87
C LYS A 219 1.62 -19.48 15.79
N LEU A 220 1.69 -18.51 14.87
CA LEU A 220 2.84 -17.63 14.72
C LEU A 220 3.10 -16.79 15.98
N ALA A 221 2.06 -16.19 16.55
CA ALA A 221 2.15 -15.39 17.78
C ALA A 221 2.63 -16.21 18.99
N LEU A 222 2.34 -17.51 19.02
CA LEU A 222 2.72 -18.41 20.11
C LEU A 222 4.11 -19.03 19.94
N LEU A 223 4.46 -19.40 18.70
CA LEU A 223 5.57 -20.32 18.43
C LEU A 223 6.74 -19.69 17.66
N SER A 224 6.60 -18.48 17.10
CA SER A 224 7.70 -17.83 16.40
C SER A 224 8.84 -17.49 17.35
N ASP A 225 10.06 -17.91 17.02
CA ASP A 225 11.27 -17.50 17.75
C ASP A 225 11.58 -16.01 17.52
N ASN A 226 11.19 -15.46 16.37
CA ASN A 226 11.37 -14.04 16.05
C ASN A 226 10.36 -13.18 16.84
N PRO A 227 10.82 -12.31 17.77
CA PRO A 227 9.95 -11.46 18.56
C PRO A 227 9.16 -10.44 17.74
N ARG A 228 9.73 -9.93 16.65
CA ARG A 228 9.06 -8.96 15.76
C ARG A 228 7.86 -9.62 15.07
N LEU A 229 8.01 -10.85 14.60
CA LEU A 229 6.90 -11.62 14.00
C LEU A 229 5.81 -11.93 15.02
N ARG A 230 6.16 -12.22 16.29
CA ARG A 230 5.15 -12.39 17.34
C ARG A 230 4.34 -11.11 17.56
N VAL A 231 5.00 -9.96 17.65
CA VAL A 231 4.31 -8.66 17.82
C VAL A 231 3.45 -8.34 16.60
N ALA A 232 3.95 -8.55 15.38
CA ALA A 232 3.19 -8.36 14.16
C ALA A 232 1.93 -9.24 14.15
N ALA A 233 2.07 -10.53 14.45
CA ALA A 233 0.95 -11.47 14.53
C ALA A 233 -0.11 -11.04 15.57
N ILE A 234 0.34 -10.58 16.75
CA ILE A 234 -0.57 -10.06 17.79
C ILE A 234 -1.32 -8.81 17.30
N ASN A 235 -0.63 -7.88 16.63
CA ASN A 235 -1.25 -6.67 16.10
C ASN A 235 -2.26 -6.99 15.00
N VAL A 236 -1.95 -7.94 14.12
CA VAL A 236 -2.88 -8.41 13.09
C VAL A 236 -4.12 -9.04 13.72
N LEU A 237 -3.95 -9.95 14.68
CA LEU A 237 -5.10 -10.54 15.40
C LEU A 237 -5.93 -9.47 16.12
N ALA A 238 -5.28 -8.49 16.74
CA ALA A 238 -5.96 -7.39 17.42
C ALA A 238 -6.75 -6.52 16.44
N TYR A 239 -6.20 -6.29 15.24
CA TYR A 239 -6.89 -5.60 14.17
C TYR A 239 -8.11 -6.38 13.65
N ILE A 240 -7.95 -7.68 13.37
CA ILE A 240 -9.06 -8.55 12.96
C ILE A 240 -10.18 -8.50 14.02
N VAL A 241 -9.83 -8.55 15.31
CA VAL A 241 -10.82 -8.46 16.40
C VAL A 241 -11.45 -7.07 16.49
N LYS A 242 -10.71 -6.00 16.22
CA LYS A 242 -11.26 -4.63 16.15
C LYS A 242 -12.33 -4.55 15.05
N MET A 243 -12.05 -5.11 13.88
CA MET A 243 -12.91 -4.97 12.69
C MET A 243 -14.06 -5.98 12.65
N LYS A 244 -13.85 -7.22 13.11
CA LYS A 244 -14.82 -8.34 12.99
C LYS A 244 -15.39 -8.80 14.34
N GLY A 245 -14.99 -8.18 15.44
CA GLY A 245 -15.37 -8.58 16.80
C GLY A 245 -14.61 -9.81 17.31
N THR A 246 -15.02 -10.37 18.45
CA THR A 246 -14.29 -11.45 19.13
C THR A 246 -14.63 -12.86 18.64
N ARG A 247 -15.64 -13.00 17.77
CA ARG A 247 -16.06 -14.30 17.20
C ARG A 247 -14.88 -15.11 16.64
N PRO A 248 -13.96 -14.53 15.82
CA PRO A 248 -12.88 -15.30 15.21
C PRO A 248 -11.90 -15.91 16.24
N ILE A 249 -11.78 -15.31 17.42
CA ILE A 249 -10.83 -15.74 18.46
C ILE A 249 -11.48 -16.46 19.65
N LEU A 250 -12.80 -16.68 19.62
CA LEU A 250 -13.54 -17.30 20.72
C LEU A 250 -12.97 -18.67 21.16
N PRO A 251 -12.57 -19.58 20.24
CA PRO A 251 -11.96 -20.86 20.62
C PRO A 251 -10.67 -20.68 21.45
N TYR A 252 -9.93 -19.60 21.22
CA TYR A 252 -8.66 -19.33 21.92
C TYR A 252 -8.88 -18.69 23.30
N LEU A 253 -9.97 -17.93 23.48
CA LEU A 253 -10.36 -17.37 24.79
C LEU A 253 -10.80 -18.47 25.77
N SER A 254 -11.42 -19.53 25.27
CA SER A 254 -11.89 -20.68 26.07
C SER A 254 -10.89 -21.83 26.13
N HIS A 255 -9.71 -21.70 25.51
CA HIS A 255 -8.74 -22.78 25.35
C HIS A 255 -8.24 -23.33 26.71
N SER A 256 -8.01 -24.65 26.81
CA SER A 256 -7.54 -25.32 28.04
C SER A 256 -6.16 -24.82 28.49
N LYS A 257 -5.20 -24.74 27.57
CA LYS A 257 -3.85 -24.21 27.80
C LYS A 257 -3.87 -22.72 28.20
N LYS A 258 -3.33 -22.42 29.39
CA LYS A 258 -3.25 -21.06 29.98
C LYS A 258 -2.52 -20.05 29.07
N THR A 259 -1.47 -20.46 28.37
CA THR A 259 -0.67 -19.59 27.48
C THR A 259 -1.53 -19.06 26.32
N ILE A 260 -2.30 -19.94 25.68
CA ILE A 260 -3.18 -19.58 24.54
C ILE A 260 -4.28 -18.64 25.01
N LYS A 261 -4.93 -18.95 26.13
CA LYS A 261 -5.95 -18.10 26.75
C LYS A 261 -5.43 -16.71 27.11
N ARG A 262 -4.20 -16.62 27.64
CA ARG A 262 -3.57 -15.34 27.99
C ARG A 262 -3.32 -14.49 26.74
N LEU A 263 -2.78 -15.10 25.68
CA LEU A 263 -2.52 -14.41 24.42
C LEU A 263 -3.83 -13.90 23.78
N ALA A 264 -4.87 -14.72 23.73
CA ALA A 264 -6.18 -14.30 23.20
C ALA A 264 -6.76 -13.11 23.98
N ARG A 265 -6.63 -13.08 25.31
CA ARG A 265 -7.04 -11.92 26.13
C ARG A 265 -6.20 -10.67 25.85
N GLN A 266 -4.89 -10.83 25.62
CA GLN A 266 -4.01 -9.72 25.22
C GLN A 266 -4.46 -9.14 23.87
N VAL A 267 -4.78 -9.99 22.89
CA VAL A 267 -5.33 -9.58 21.60
C VAL A 267 -6.61 -8.76 21.78
N VAL A 268 -7.57 -9.21 22.59
CA VAL A 268 -8.80 -8.45 22.91
C VAL A 268 -8.51 -7.12 23.59
N LYS A 269 -7.48 -7.06 24.45
CA LYS A 269 -7.09 -5.80 25.09
C LYS A 269 -6.52 -4.82 24.06
N LEU A 270 -5.64 -5.30 23.17
CA LEU A 270 -5.03 -4.49 22.12
C LEU A 270 -6.02 -4.06 21.06
N SER A 271 -7.05 -4.87 20.77
CA SER A 271 -8.10 -4.49 19.81
C SER A 271 -8.93 -3.28 20.29
N ARG A 272 -8.79 -2.83 21.54
CA ARG A 272 -9.43 -1.60 22.04
C ARG A 272 -8.69 -0.33 21.67
N GLN A 273 -7.46 -0.44 21.16
CA GLN A 273 -6.71 0.72 20.68
C GLN A 273 -7.50 1.45 19.58
N PRO A 274 -7.30 2.77 19.42
CA PRO A 274 -7.92 3.53 18.33
C PRO A 274 -7.45 2.99 16.99
N LEU A 275 -8.25 3.23 15.93
CA LEU A 275 -7.89 2.84 14.57
C LEU A 275 -6.55 3.42 14.14
N SER A 276 -6.18 4.59 14.67
CA SER A 276 -4.88 5.21 14.49
C SER A 276 -3.68 4.37 14.95
N TYR A 277 -3.88 3.37 15.81
CA TYR A 277 -2.85 2.41 16.19
C TYR A 277 -2.55 1.39 15.07
N PHE A 278 -3.53 1.16 14.18
CA PHE A 278 -3.49 0.14 13.12
C PHE A 278 -3.48 0.75 11.71
N LYS A 279 -3.05 2.00 11.53
CA LYS A 279 -3.09 2.75 10.24
C LYS A 279 -2.60 1.96 9.04
N LEU A 280 -1.59 1.11 9.22
CA LEU A 280 -1.03 0.25 8.16
C LEU A 280 -1.99 -0.84 7.66
N PHE A 281 -2.99 -1.22 8.45
CA PHE A 281 -3.98 -2.25 8.10
C PHE A 281 -5.33 -1.66 7.68
N HIS A 282 -5.48 -0.34 7.63
CA HIS A 282 -6.79 0.27 7.35
C HIS A 282 -7.18 0.23 5.86
N PRO A 283 -8.41 -0.21 5.53
CA PRO A 283 -8.98 -0.02 4.20
C PRO A 283 -9.27 1.46 3.92
N LEU A 284 -9.46 1.79 2.64
CA LEU A 284 -9.60 3.15 2.10
C LEU A 284 -10.98 3.81 2.35
N ASP A 285 -11.76 3.32 3.31
CA ASP A 285 -13.15 3.77 3.44
C ASP A 285 -13.23 5.22 3.93
N LYS A 286 -13.90 6.05 3.12
CA LYS A 286 -14.10 7.49 3.33
C LYS A 286 -14.78 7.82 4.66
N GLU A 287 -15.51 6.89 5.26
CA GLU A 287 -16.26 7.12 6.51
C GLU A 287 -15.37 7.21 7.76
N PHE A 288 -14.10 6.84 7.67
CA PHE A 288 -13.20 6.76 8.82
C PHE A 288 -12.21 7.94 8.93
N TYR A 289 -12.35 8.98 8.09
CA TYR A 289 -11.56 10.23 8.13
C TYR A 289 -12.41 11.47 7.88
#